data_AF-A0A834P972-F1
#
_entry.id   AF-A0A834P972-F1
#
_cell.length_a   1.000
_cell.length_b   1.000
_cell.length_c   1.000
_cell.angle_alpha   90.00
_cell.angle_beta   90.00
_cell.angle_gamma   90.00
#
_symmetry.space_group_name_H-M   'P 1'
#
loop_
_entity.id
_entity.type
_entity.pdbx_description
1 polymer ?
#
loop_
_entity_poly.entity_id
_entity_poly.type
_entity_poly.pdbx_seq_one_letter_code
_entity_poly.pdbx_strand_id
1 'polypeptide(L)'
;MLDVYERTSPKPNYSDTNSINNVYGIMLAFVRACAMKVNTEERSHVDYAFGWNIYTMRIMGIWPEENMINPRENLKVFTAVFFMFSFVSFPQTINLFFIWGDFDLVVENLAMDNVFFSITILKTIVFWLNGKTLKGLLNLMEEDRKETTREEDVKRMMIAADHSRKITITVNIISHSIFSAYTIMHLATNYPNTRGMYFPAYFPWETKPSPNYELIFFGQTMACYYSTVIYSLVDTFLATLVLHVCGQLANLKQELINFQSETTEEFRQKLGRIVKKQDYLNDFTETIEKCFNMMLLIQMLGCTIILCLESFGTLEVLSGEKDKYFLLELGCIAFYVSYVLLQLYLYCYIGQRLLSESTEMADAAYECKWYNLSPNEAKCLILIMRRARSPLRLTAGKFCSFSHELFTDVVRSAMGYLSVLYTVKSED
;
A
#
# COMPACT_ATOMS: atom_id res chain seq x y z
N MET A 1 20.84 -74.63 -19.23
CA MET A 1 22.15 -74.04 -18.94
C MET A 1 21.98 -72.55 -19.22
N LEU A 2 21.68 -71.73 -18.21
CA LEU A 2 22.64 -71.16 -17.23
C LEU A 2 23.71 -70.36 -17.98
N ASP A 3 24.10 -69.14 -17.68
CA ASP A 3 23.76 -68.01 -16.79
C ASP A 3 24.49 -66.83 -17.51
N VAL A 4 24.29 -65.53 -17.32
CA VAL A 4 24.51 -64.68 -16.15
C VAL A 4 24.26 -63.26 -16.70
N TYR A 5 23.38 -62.45 -16.09
CA TYR A 5 23.73 -61.13 -15.52
C TYR A 5 22.48 -60.42 -15.00
N GLU A 6 22.42 -60.39 -13.67
CA GLU A 6 21.44 -59.72 -12.83
C GLU A 6 21.72 -58.21 -12.66
N ARG A 7 20.62 -57.45 -12.56
CA ARG A 7 20.34 -56.31 -11.65
C ARG A 7 21.26 -55.07 -11.67
N THR A 8 20.68 -53.90 -11.94
CA THR A 8 20.04 -53.04 -10.92
C THR A 8 19.51 -51.74 -11.56
N SER A 9 18.20 -51.47 -11.40
CA SER A 9 17.59 -50.19 -11.75
C SER A 9 17.71 -49.21 -10.57
N PRO A 10 18.08 -47.93 -10.78
CA PRO A 10 17.86 -46.90 -9.78
C PRO A 10 16.41 -46.38 -9.88
N LYS A 11 15.70 -46.39 -8.76
CA LYS A 11 14.42 -45.68 -8.58
C LYS A 11 14.65 -44.16 -8.69
N PRO A 12 13.66 -43.37 -9.14
CA PRO A 12 13.75 -41.92 -9.08
C PRO A 12 13.76 -41.45 -7.62
N ASN A 13 14.80 -40.70 -7.26
CA ASN A 13 14.91 -40.00 -5.98
C ASN A 13 13.80 -38.95 -5.88
N TYR A 14 12.85 -39.18 -4.98
CA TYR A 14 12.02 -38.12 -4.40
C TYR A 14 12.90 -37.33 -3.43
N SER A 15 13.52 -36.26 -3.90
CA SER A 15 14.27 -35.34 -3.03
C SER A 15 14.20 -33.91 -3.53
N ASP A 16 12.99 -33.36 -3.65
CA ASP A 16 12.81 -31.90 -3.90
C ASP A 16 11.66 -31.26 -3.10
N THR A 17 11.09 -31.96 -2.13
CA THR A 17 10.16 -31.37 -1.14
C THR A 17 10.88 -30.66 0.01
N ASN A 18 12.21 -30.77 0.11
CA ASN A 18 12.99 -30.12 1.17
C ASN A 18 13.40 -28.67 0.85
N SER A 19 13.41 -28.22 -0.41
CA SER A 19 13.80 -26.85 -0.75
C SER A 19 12.66 -25.84 -0.55
N ILE A 20 11.43 -26.21 -0.92
CA ILE A 20 10.23 -25.36 -0.74
C ILE A 20 9.85 -25.24 0.75
N ASN A 21 10.00 -26.32 1.52
CA ASN A 21 9.82 -26.30 2.97
C ASN A 21 10.89 -25.46 3.69
N ASN A 22 12.08 -25.30 3.08
CA ASN A 22 13.14 -24.48 3.66
C ASN A 22 12.89 -22.98 3.44
N VAL A 23 12.33 -22.57 2.30
CA VAL A 23 11.97 -21.17 2.07
C VAL A 23 10.77 -20.76 2.94
N TYR A 24 9.71 -21.58 3.01
CA TYR A 24 8.62 -21.35 3.96
C TYR A 24 9.09 -21.42 5.41
N GLY A 25 10.03 -22.30 5.74
CA GLY A 25 10.63 -22.44 7.06
C GLY A 25 11.50 -21.24 7.45
N ILE A 26 12.29 -20.69 6.52
CA ILE A 26 13.09 -19.47 6.69
C ILE A 26 12.18 -18.25 6.77
N MET A 27 11.10 -18.19 5.98
CA MET A 27 10.11 -17.11 6.02
C MET A 27 9.30 -17.15 7.33
N LEU A 28 8.88 -18.33 7.81
CA LEU A 28 8.28 -18.51 9.13
C LEU A 28 9.28 -18.26 10.25
N ALA A 29 10.55 -18.61 10.08
CA ALA A 29 11.61 -18.35 11.06
C ALA A 29 11.97 -16.87 11.10
N PHE A 30 11.93 -16.15 9.98
CA PHE A 30 12.11 -14.70 9.91
C PHE A 30 10.87 -13.98 10.47
N VAL A 31 9.66 -14.45 10.17
CA VAL A 31 8.41 -13.95 10.80
C VAL A 31 8.39 -14.26 12.31
N ARG A 32 8.85 -15.43 12.75
CA ARG A 32 8.99 -15.80 14.18
C ARG A 32 10.15 -15.09 14.87
N ALA A 33 11.21 -14.76 14.13
CA ALA A 33 12.33 -13.94 14.61
C ALA A 33 11.94 -12.46 14.70
N CYS A 34 11.11 -11.95 13.78
CA CYS A 34 10.46 -10.63 13.87
C CYS A 34 9.32 -10.61 14.90
N ALA A 35 8.74 -11.77 15.21
CA ALA A 35 7.82 -12.00 16.32
C ALA A 35 8.55 -12.46 17.60
N MET A 36 9.89 -12.35 17.67
CA MET A 36 10.62 -12.61 18.92
C MET A 36 10.03 -11.73 20.00
N LYS A 37 9.57 -12.38 21.07
CA LYS A 37 9.21 -11.84 22.39
C LYS A 37 9.84 -10.46 22.64
N VAL A 38 9.09 -9.41 22.36
CA VAL A 38 9.42 -8.07 22.81
C VAL A 38 8.54 -7.80 24.01
N ASN A 39 9.17 -7.61 25.18
CA ASN A 39 8.52 -7.24 26.43
C ASN A 39 7.47 -6.14 26.18
N THR A 40 6.22 -6.47 26.49
CA THR A 40 5.02 -5.68 26.23
C THR A 40 4.84 -4.47 27.16
N GLU A 41 5.76 -4.21 28.09
CA GLU A 41 5.47 -3.30 29.21
C GLU A 41 5.81 -1.82 29.00
N GLU A 42 6.45 -1.40 27.91
CA GLU A 42 6.83 0.03 27.80
C GLU A 42 7.02 0.61 26.39
N ARG A 43 6.34 0.08 25.36
CA ARG A 43 6.33 0.71 24.02
C ARG A 43 5.00 1.42 23.76
N SER A 44 5.06 2.63 23.20
CA SER A 44 3.85 3.35 22.81
C SER A 44 3.06 2.53 21.78
N HIS A 45 1.72 2.63 21.79
CA HIS A 45 0.87 1.91 20.82
C HIS A 45 1.20 2.31 19.37
N VAL A 46 1.58 3.57 19.17
CA VAL A 46 2.07 4.09 17.89
C VAL A 46 3.37 3.41 17.48
N ASP A 47 4.33 3.23 18.40
CA ASP A 47 5.56 2.48 18.11
C ASP A 47 5.32 1.01 17.79
N TYR A 48 4.27 0.39 18.35
CA TYR A 48 3.93 -0.98 18.01
C TYR A 48 3.31 -1.09 16.61
N ALA A 49 2.30 -0.25 16.33
CA ALA A 49 1.57 -0.26 15.06
C ALA A 49 2.45 0.19 13.89
N PHE A 50 3.18 1.29 14.08
CA PHE A 50 4.03 1.88 13.06
C PHE A 50 5.50 1.48 13.16
N GLY A 51 5.97 0.75 14.18
CA GLY A 51 7.41 0.64 14.48
C GLY A 51 8.34 0.36 13.31
N TRP A 52 7.92 -0.53 12.39
CA TRP A 52 8.65 -0.79 11.15
C TRP A 52 8.60 0.38 10.15
N ASN A 53 7.42 0.97 9.98
CA ASN A 53 7.21 2.16 9.16
C ASN A 53 7.96 3.37 9.72
N ILE A 54 7.92 3.65 11.03
CA ILE A 54 8.67 4.76 11.64
C ILE A 54 10.16 4.60 11.37
N TYR A 55 10.70 3.41 11.66
CA TYR A 55 12.12 3.13 11.45
C TYR A 55 12.53 3.37 10.00
N THR A 56 11.76 2.84 9.05
CA THR A 56 12.08 2.96 7.63
C THR A 56 11.86 4.39 7.12
N MET A 57 10.79 5.08 7.56
CA MET A 57 10.52 6.47 7.21
C MET A 57 11.61 7.42 7.72
N ARG A 58 12.16 7.18 8.92
CA ARG A 58 13.30 7.95 9.45
C ARG A 58 14.57 7.74 8.65
N ILE A 59 14.84 6.50 8.21
CA ILE A 59 15.97 6.21 7.30
C ILE A 59 15.79 6.94 5.97
N MET A 60 14.58 6.90 5.40
CA MET A 60 14.25 7.59 4.16
C MET A 60 14.11 9.11 4.32
N GLY A 61 14.13 9.63 5.55
CA GLY A 61 14.05 11.06 5.86
C GLY A 61 12.66 11.67 5.69
N ILE A 62 11.60 10.88 5.48
CA ILE A 62 10.24 11.38 5.22
C ILE A 62 9.39 11.53 6.49
N TRP A 63 9.92 11.19 7.66
CA TRP A 63 9.16 11.14 8.91
C TRP A 63 8.55 12.50 9.33
N PRO A 64 7.23 12.59 9.60
CA PRO A 64 6.53 13.86 9.81
C PRO A 64 7.04 14.73 10.96
N GLU A 65 7.58 14.13 12.04
CA GLU A 65 8.01 14.88 13.23
C GLU A 65 9.24 15.75 13.00
N GLU A 66 10.06 15.37 12.02
CA GLU A 66 11.40 15.88 11.78
C GLU A 66 11.42 16.94 10.65
N ASN A 67 10.38 16.98 9.83
CA ASN A 67 10.28 17.75 8.57
C ASN A 67 10.09 19.27 8.71
N MET A 68 9.94 19.84 9.91
CA MET A 68 9.61 21.28 10.05
C MET A 68 10.55 22.08 10.94
N ILE A 69 11.37 21.43 11.77
CA ILE A 69 12.25 22.14 12.72
C ILE A 69 13.72 21.98 12.33
N ASN A 70 14.07 20.89 11.62
CA ASN A 70 15.45 20.56 11.29
C ASN A 70 15.73 20.74 9.78
N PRO A 71 16.54 21.75 9.38
CA PRO A 71 16.97 21.93 7.99
C PRO A 71 17.64 20.68 7.39
N ARG A 72 18.26 19.85 8.23
CA ARG A 72 18.93 18.60 7.82
C ARG A 72 17.96 17.53 7.32
N GLU A 73 16.76 17.44 7.90
CA GLU A 73 15.78 16.40 7.54
C GLU A 73 15.05 16.79 6.25
N ASN A 74 14.76 18.08 6.09
CA ASN A 74 14.31 18.64 4.80
C ASN A 74 15.33 18.42 3.69
N LEU A 75 16.61 18.59 3.97
CA LEU A 75 17.66 18.31 3.00
C LEU A 75 17.61 16.85 2.53
N LYS A 76 17.37 15.87 3.40
CA LYS A 76 17.27 14.45 3.01
C LYS A 76 16.14 14.22 2.00
N VAL A 77 14.93 14.73 2.28
CA VAL A 77 13.78 14.58 1.37
C VAL A 77 14.08 15.25 0.02
N PHE A 78 14.58 16.49 0.03
CA PHE A 78 14.93 17.20 -1.20
C PHE A 78 16.03 16.46 -1.98
N THR A 79 17.04 15.92 -1.30
CA THR A 79 18.09 15.13 -1.98
C THR A 79 17.54 13.85 -2.58
N ALA A 80 16.62 13.14 -1.89
CA ALA A 80 16.01 11.93 -2.42
C ALA A 80 15.13 12.22 -3.64
N VAL A 81 14.27 13.25 -3.57
CA VAL A 81 13.43 13.66 -4.70
C VAL A 81 14.27 14.14 -5.88
N PHE A 82 15.29 14.95 -5.62
CA PHE A 82 16.21 15.41 -6.66
C PHE A 82 16.96 14.25 -7.31
N PHE A 83 17.38 13.26 -6.53
CA PHE A 83 18.06 12.07 -7.04
C PHE A 83 17.14 11.23 -7.93
N MET A 84 15.91 10.93 -7.48
CA MET A 84 14.91 10.21 -8.27
C MET A 84 14.57 10.96 -9.57
N PHE A 85 14.39 12.28 -9.48
CA PHE A 85 14.10 13.11 -10.64
C PHE A 85 15.27 13.12 -11.64
N SER A 86 16.50 13.29 -11.16
CA SER A 86 17.68 13.47 -12.04
C SER A 86 18.14 12.19 -12.73
N PHE A 87 18.06 11.04 -12.07
CA PHE A 87 18.55 9.78 -12.64
C PHE A 87 17.49 9.00 -13.40
N VAL A 88 16.21 9.25 -13.13
CA VAL A 88 15.11 8.44 -13.69
C VAL A 88 14.05 9.30 -14.36
N SER A 89 13.24 10.05 -13.61
CA SER A 89 12.05 10.70 -14.18
C SER A 89 12.36 11.69 -15.30
N PHE A 90 13.36 12.55 -15.13
CA PHE A 90 13.72 13.56 -16.12
C PHE A 90 14.39 12.95 -17.37
N PRO A 91 15.42 12.09 -17.26
CA PRO A 91 15.99 11.38 -18.41
C PRO A 91 14.99 10.52 -19.20
N GLN A 92 14.07 9.83 -18.52
CA GLN A 92 13.01 9.06 -19.17
C GLN A 92 12.01 9.98 -19.89
N THR A 93 11.56 11.05 -19.24
CA THR A 93 10.62 12.01 -19.86
C THR A 93 11.22 12.70 -21.08
N ILE A 94 12.52 13.02 -21.04
CA ILE A 94 13.22 13.55 -22.23
C ILE A 94 13.29 12.50 -23.33
N ASN A 95 13.55 11.24 -22.99
CA ASN A 95 13.62 10.16 -23.96
C ASN A 95 12.32 10.05 -24.77
N LEU A 96 11.15 10.27 -24.14
CA LEU A 96 9.85 10.28 -24.81
C LEU A 96 9.77 11.27 -25.98
N PHE A 97 10.41 12.45 -25.88
CA PHE A 97 10.41 13.42 -26.97
C PHE A 97 11.24 12.96 -28.17
N PHE A 98 12.28 12.16 -27.95
CA PHE A 98 13.12 11.63 -29.02
C PHE A 98 12.47 10.43 -29.71
N ILE A 99 11.76 9.59 -28.97
CA ILE A 99 11.09 8.39 -29.50
C ILE A 99 9.63 8.62 -29.89
N TRP A 100 9.13 9.86 -29.82
CA TRP A 100 7.72 10.23 -30.07
C TRP A 100 7.14 9.72 -31.40
N GLY A 101 7.99 9.49 -32.40
CA GLY A 101 7.57 8.98 -33.71
C GLY A 101 7.23 7.48 -33.74
N ASP A 102 7.57 6.73 -32.69
CA ASP A 102 7.39 5.28 -32.59
C ASP A 102 6.51 4.97 -31.38
N PHE A 103 5.27 4.56 -31.64
CA PHE A 103 4.28 4.33 -30.59
C PHE A 103 4.68 3.21 -29.64
N ASP A 104 5.27 2.14 -30.17
CA ASP A 104 5.65 0.95 -29.40
C ASP A 104 6.77 1.33 -28.41
N LEU A 105 7.79 2.07 -28.87
CA LEU A 105 8.86 2.57 -28.00
C LEU A 105 8.36 3.57 -26.94
N VAL A 106 7.36 4.40 -27.28
CA VAL A 106 6.73 5.31 -26.31
C VAL A 106 6.00 4.52 -25.22
N VAL A 107 5.23 3.50 -25.60
CA VAL A 107 4.50 2.66 -24.64
C VAL A 107 5.48 1.89 -23.76
N GLU A 108 6.52 1.29 -24.33
CA GLU A 108 7.58 0.61 -23.59
C GLU A 108 8.23 1.56 -22.57
N ASN A 109 8.60 2.79 -22.96
CA ASN A 109 9.21 3.74 -22.04
C ASN A 109 8.29 4.17 -20.89
N LEU A 110 7.00 4.35 -21.19
CA LEU A 110 5.99 4.71 -20.17
C LEU A 110 5.68 3.54 -19.23
N ALA A 111 5.66 2.31 -19.75
CA ALA A 111 5.44 1.08 -18.99
C ALA A 111 6.62 0.76 -18.07
N MET A 112 7.86 1.13 -18.45
CA MET A 112 9.09 0.96 -17.66
C MET A 112 9.19 1.97 -16.49
N ASP A 113 8.18 1.98 -15.64
CA ASP A 113 8.04 2.69 -14.36
C ASP A 113 8.04 4.24 -14.41
N ASN A 114 8.08 4.91 -15.57
CA ASN A 114 8.05 6.38 -15.63
C ASN A 114 6.84 6.98 -14.87
N VAL A 115 5.65 6.40 -15.10
CA VAL A 115 4.42 6.78 -14.40
C VAL A 115 4.52 6.49 -12.90
N PHE A 116 5.10 5.35 -12.51
CA PHE A 116 5.30 4.96 -11.11
C PHE A 116 6.23 5.94 -10.36
N PHE A 117 7.36 6.33 -10.96
CA PHE A 117 8.26 7.33 -10.39
C PHE A 117 7.59 8.68 -10.22
N SER A 118 6.81 9.11 -11.22
CA SER A 118 6.05 10.36 -11.16
C SER A 118 5.04 10.36 -10.01
N ILE A 119 4.30 9.26 -9.82
CA ILE A 119 3.38 9.09 -8.68
C ILE A 119 4.14 9.11 -7.35
N THR A 120 5.29 8.44 -7.27
CA THR A 120 6.11 8.38 -6.05
C THR A 120 6.58 9.78 -5.63
N ILE A 121 7.07 10.58 -6.57
CA ILE A 121 7.48 11.97 -6.32
C ILE A 121 6.29 12.78 -5.81
N LEU A 122 5.13 12.66 -6.46
CA LEU A 122 3.91 13.36 -6.04
C LEU A 122 3.43 12.93 -4.64
N LYS A 123 3.44 11.63 -4.33
CA LYS A 123 3.14 11.11 -2.99
C LYS A 123 4.08 11.69 -1.94
N THR A 124 5.38 11.72 -2.23
CA THR A 124 6.41 12.26 -1.34
C THR A 124 6.16 13.74 -1.05
N ILE A 125 5.86 14.53 -2.09
CA ILE A 125 5.55 15.96 -1.96
C ILE A 125 4.28 16.16 -1.12
N VAL A 126 3.18 15.45 -1.43
CA VAL A 126 1.92 15.59 -0.69
C VAL A 126 2.08 15.18 0.78
N PHE A 127 2.79 14.08 1.05
CA PHE A 127 3.07 13.62 2.40
C PHE A 127 3.92 14.63 3.18
N TRP A 128 4.95 15.19 2.55
CA TRP A 128 5.81 16.21 3.15
C TRP A 128 5.04 17.51 3.46
N LEU A 129 4.24 18.00 2.51
CA LEU A 129 3.42 19.22 2.69
C LEU A 129 2.42 19.09 3.85
N ASN A 130 1.85 17.90 4.05
CA ASN A 130 0.90 17.63 5.13
C ASN A 130 1.57 17.20 6.44
N GLY A 131 2.90 17.15 6.53
CA GLY A 131 3.64 16.57 7.66
C GLY A 131 3.23 17.10 9.04
N LYS A 132 2.95 18.41 9.17
CA LYS A 132 2.48 19.00 10.44
C LYS A 132 1.12 18.44 10.88
N THR A 133 0.19 18.31 9.93
CA THR A 133 -1.15 17.76 10.18
C THR A 133 -1.06 16.28 10.52
N LEU A 134 -0.24 15.51 9.78
CA LEU A 134 -0.01 14.10 10.03
C LEU A 134 0.62 13.85 11.41
N LYS A 135 1.56 14.70 11.85
CA LYS A 135 2.07 14.67 13.23
C LYS A 135 0.96 14.89 14.25
N GLY A 136 0.05 15.83 14.01
CA GLY A 136 -1.12 16.05 14.86
C GLY A 136 -1.97 14.79 15.00
N LEU A 137 -2.23 14.08 13.90
CA LEU A 137 -2.96 12.81 13.92
C LEU A 137 -2.23 11.72 14.72
N LEU A 138 -0.90 11.62 14.61
CA LEU A 138 -0.12 10.66 15.40
C LEU A 138 -0.18 10.96 16.91
N ASN A 139 -0.09 12.23 17.30
CA ASN A 139 -0.23 12.62 18.71
C ASN A 139 -1.63 12.25 19.25
N LEU A 140 -2.67 12.51 18.45
CA LEU A 140 -4.04 12.13 18.78
C LEU A 140 -4.19 10.60 18.95
N MET A 141 -3.51 9.79 18.13
CA MET A 141 -3.49 8.33 18.31
C MET A 141 -2.83 7.89 19.62
N GLU A 142 -1.77 8.58 20.06
CA GLU A 142 -1.15 8.33 21.35
C GLU A 142 -2.05 8.73 22.51
N GLU A 143 -2.73 9.87 22.40
CA GLU A 143 -3.72 10.34 23.36
C GLU A 143 -4.88 9.35 23.46
N ASP A 144 -5.45 8.90 22.33
CA ASP A 144 -6.49 7.87 22.28
C ASP A 144 -6.08 6.59 23.03
N ARG A 145 -4.83 6.16 22.87
CA ARG A 145 -4.31 5.00 23.60
C ARG A 145 -4.25 5.25 25.10
N LYS A 146 -3.81 6.43 25.52
CA LYS A 146 -3.67 6.81 26.95
C LYS A 146 -5.03 6.95 27.63
N GLU A 147 -6.02 7.51 26.93
CA GLU A 147 -7.39 7.64 27.42
C GLU A 147 -8.12 6.29 27.55
N THR A 148 -7.76 5.31 26.72
CA THR A 148 -8.40 3.99 26.73
C THR A 148 -7.88 3.14 27.89
N THR A 149 -8.70 3.05 28.95
CA THR A 149 -8.35 2.33 30.20
C THR A 149 -8.94 0.92 30.29
N ARG A 150 -10.07 0.66 29.63
CA ARG A 150 -10.73 -0.64 29.63
C ARG A 150 -9.91 -1.68 28.86
N GLU A 151 -9.61 -2.81 29.50
CA GLU A 151 -8.78 -3.87 28.90
C GLU A 151 -9.36 -4.41 27.58
N GLU A 152 -10.69 -4.56 27.49
CA GLU A 152 -11.34 -5.01 26.26
C GLU A 152 -11.16 -4.02 25.09
N ASP A 153 -11.25 -2.71 25.38
CA ASP A 153 -11.08 -1.64 24.40
C ASP A 153 -9.63 -1.55 23.94
N VAL A 154 -8.67 -1.72 24.87
CA VAL A 154 -7.25 -1.83 24.56
C VAL A 154 -6.98 -3.04 23.67
N LYS A 155 -7.57 -4.20 23.98
CA LYS A 155 -7.40 -5.42 23.19
C LYS A 155 -7.92 -5.24 21.76
N ARG A 156 -9.08 -4.60 21.57
CA ARG A 156 -9.62 -4.27 20.25
C ARG A 156 -8.71 -3.33 19.47
N MET A 157 -8.18 -2.28 20.10
CA MET A 157 -7.18 -1.40 19.48
C MET A 157 -5.91 -2.16 19.07
N MET A 158 -5.41 -3.05 19.93
CA MET A 158 -4.24 -3.88 19.62
C MET A 158 -4.48 -4.83 18.45
N ILE A 159 -5.68 -5.40 18.31
CA ILE A 159 -6.03 -6.23 17.15
C ILE A 159 -5.99 -5.40 15.86
N ALA A 160 -6.53 -4.17 15.87
CA ALA A 160 -6.45 -3.27 14.72
C ALA A 160 -5.00 -2.88 14.39
N ALA A 161 -4.18 -2.61 15.40
CA ALA A 161 -2.76 -2.32 15.25
C ALA A 161 -1.95 -3.51 14.70
N ASP A 162 -2.18 -4.73 15.20
CA ASP A 162 -1.56 -5.96 14.70
C ASP A 162 -1.94 -6.23 13.25
N HIS A 163 -3.22 -6.03 12.91
CA HIS A 163 -3.68 -6.14 11.53
C HIS A 163 -3.00 -5.14 10.60
N SER A 164 -2.89 -3.87 11.02
CA SER A 164 -2.16 -2.85 10.26
C SER A 164 -0.68 -3.18 10.09
N ARG A 165 -0.04 -3.70 11.14
CA ARG A 165 1.36 -4.12 11.10
C ARG A 165 1.57 -5.30 10.14
N LYS A 166 0.66 -6.28 10.12
CA LYS A 166 0.71 -7.41 9.17
C LYS A 166 0.55 -6.94 7.73
N ILE A 167 -0.40 -6.05 7.46
CA ILE A 167 -0.56 -5.40 6.15
C ILE A 167 0.74 -4.71 5.75
N THR A 168 1.30 -3.89 6.64
CA THR A 168 2.55 -3.16 6.42
C THR A 168 3.71 -4.07 6.04
N ILE A 169 3.95 -5.12 6.83
CA ILE A 169 5.05 -6.06 6.58
C ILE A 169 4.84 -6.78 5.25
N THR A 170 3.61 -7.22 4.97
CA THR A 170 3.27 -7.97 3.76
C THR A 170 3.47 -7.12 2.51
N VAL A 171 2.94 -5.89 2.49
CA VAL A 171 3.10 -4.95 1.36
C VAL A 171 4.57 -4.61 1.12
N ASN A 172 5.35 -4.41 2.19
CA ASN A 172 6.78 -4.16 2.05
C ASN A 172 7.52 -5.38 1.49
N ILE A 173 7.25 -6.60 1.97
CA ILE A 173 7.88 -7.83 1.44
C ILE A 173 7.57 -8.02 -0.05
N ILE A 174 6.32 -7.79 -0.45
CA ILE A 174 5.91 -7.89 -1.86
C ILE A 174 6.64 -6.83 -2.70
N SER A 175 6.70 -5.58 -2.24
CA SER A 175 7.39 -4.49 -2.93
C SER A 175 8.88 -4.79 -3.14
N HIS A 176 9.56 -5.31 -2.11
CA HIS A 176 10.98 -5.72 -2.22
C HIS A 176 11.17 -6.91 -3.14
N SER A 177 10.24 -7.88 -3.12
CA SER A 177 10.27 -9.04 -4.02
C SER A 177 10.20 -8.61 -5.49
N ILE A 178 9.36 -7.64 -5.83
CA ILE A 178 9.20 -7.13 -7.20
C ILE A 178 10.46 -6.42 -7.67
N PHE A 179 11.01 -5.52 -6.84
CA PHE A 179 12.30 -4.88 -7.13
C PHE A 179 13.41 -5.91 -7.40
N SER A 180 13.47 -6.97 -6.58
CA SER A 180 14.47 -8.02 -6.77
C SER A 180 14.22 -8.84 -8.04
N ALA A 181 12.97 -9.17 -8.35
CA ALA A 181 12.59 -9.92 -9.55
C ALA A 181 12.94 -9.13 -10.83
N TYR A 182 12.61 -7.84 -10.86
CA TYR A 182 12.96 -6.95 -11.97
C TYR A 182 14.47 -6.84 -12.16
N THR A 183 15.22 -6.67 -11.06
CA THR A 183 16.69 -6.62 -11.11
C THR A 183 17.30 -7.94 -11.63
N ILE A 184 16.79 -9.10 -11.19
CA ILE A 184 17.25 -10.41 -11.66
C ILE A 184 16.96 -10.57 -13.15
N MET A 185 15.76 -10.21 -13.60
CA MET A 185 15.36 -10.26 -14.99
C MET A 185 16.29 -9.38 -15.85
N HIS A 186 16.51 -8.12 -15.46
CA HIS A 186 17.38 -7.19 -16.17
C HIS A 186 18.81 -7.72 -16.32
N LEU A 187 19.36 -8.31 -15.25
CA LEU A 187 20.69 -8.93 -15.29
C LEU A 187 20.72 -10.19 -16.16
N ALA A 188 19.67 -11.01 -16.11
CA ALA A 188 19.58 -12.24 -16.89
C ALA A 188 19.49 -12.00 -18.40
N THR A 189 18.84 -10.91 -18.82
CA THR A 189 18.67 -10.52 -20.23
C THR A 189 19.89 -9.78 -20.78
N ASN A 190 20.58 -8.96 -19.97
CA ASN A 190 21.69 -8.11 -20.45
C ASN A 190 23.10 -8.65 -20.19
N TYR A 191 23.26 -9.65 -19.33
CA TYR A 191 24.59 -10.23 -19.05
C TYR A 191 24.99 -11.27 -20.12
N PRO A 192 26.23 -11.28 -20.66
CA PRO A 192 27.36 -10.35 -20.48
C PRO A 192 27.66 -9.41 -21.66
N ASN A 193 26.86 -9.42 -22.74
CA ASN A 193 27.24 -8.79 -24.01
C ASN A 193 26.55 -7.45 -24.32
N THR A 194 25.59 -7.00 -23.52
CA THR A 194 24.89 -5.73 -23.74
C THR A 194 24.96 -4.85 -22.49
N ARG A 195 25.61 -3.68 -22.60
CA ARG A 195 25.55 -2.61 -21.59
C ARG A 195 24.19 -1.89 -21.66
N GLY A 196 23.11 -2.63 -21.37
CA GLY A 196 21.74 -2.12 -21.31
C GLY A 196 21.50 -1.32 -20.04
N MET A 197 20.96 -0.10 -20.17
CA MET A 197 20.57 0.72 -19.02
C MET A 197 19.42 0.05 -18.26
N TYR A 198 19.37 0.22 -16.93
CA TYR A 198 18.34 -0.38 -16.08
C TYR A 198 16.94 0.13 -16.46
N PHE A 199 16.85 1.42 -16.79
CA PHE A 199 15.69 1.99 -17.48
C PHE A 199 16.12 2.72 -18.76
N PRO A 200 15.38 2.58 -19.87
CA PRO A 200 15.62 3.35 -21.09
C PRO A 200 15.48 4.86 -20.82
N ALA A 201 16.57 5.60 -20.98
CA ALA A 201 16.67 7.00 -20.61
C ALA A 201 17.64 7.76 -21.51
N TYR A 202 17.37 9.05 -21.73
CA TYR A 202 18.27 9.91 -22.49
C TYR A 202 19.22 10.66 -21.56
N PHE A 203 20.52 10.52 -21.81
CA PHE A 203 21.57 11.35 -21.20
C PHE A 203 22.36 12.06 -22.32
N PRO A 204 22.72 13.35 -22.15
CA PRO A 204 23.37 14.13 -23.21
C PRO A 204 24.86 13.79 -23.41
N TRP A 205 25.38 12.75 -22.73
CA TRP A 205 26.74 12.24 -22.84
C TRP A 205 26.73 10.74 -23.18
N GLU A 206 27.85 10.23 -23.69
CA GLU A 206 27.98 8.80 -23.98
C GLU A 206 27.86 7.95 -22.70
N THR A 207 26.81 7.13 -22.65
CA THR A 207 26.46 6.30 -21.48
C THR A 207 27.15 4.94 -21.47
N LYS A 208 27.51 4.42 -22.64
CA LYS A 208 28.14 3.09 -22.80
C LYS A 208 29.57 2.97 -22.28
N PRO A 209 30.49 3.95 -22.41
CA PRO A 209 31.87 3.79 -21.92
C PRO A 209 31.94 3.75 -20.39
N SER A 210 32.91 3.00 -19.87
CA SER A 210 33.19 2.96 -18.42
C SER A 210 33.96 4.24 -18.03
N PRO A 211 33.66 4.90 -16.90
CA PRO A 211 32.80 4.48 -15.78
C PRO A 211 31.33 4.97 -15.84
N ASN A 212 30.92 5.64 -16.93
CA ASN A 212 29.61 6.30 -17.02
C ASN A 212 28.45 5.30 -16.91
N TYR A 213 28.59 4.14 -17.56
CA TYR A 213 27.60 3.07 -17.52
C TYR A 213 27.34 2.60 -16.08
N GLU A 214 28.42 2.29 -15.34
CA GLU A 214 28.35 1.78 -13.98
C GLU A 214 27.74 2.79 -13.01
N LEU A 215 28.05 4.09 -13.20
CA LEU A 215 27.47 5.18 -12.41
C LEU A 215 25.97 5.37 -12.67
N ILE A 216 25.54 5.35 -13.94
CA ILE A 216 24.12 5.49 -14.31
C ILE A 216 23.33 4.27 -13.82
N PHE A 217 23.86 3.06 -14.02
CA PHE A 217 23.23 1.83 -13.55
C PHE A 217 23.03 1.87 -12.04
N PHE A 218 24.08 2.19 -11.27
CA PHE A 218 23.98 2.32 -9.82
C PHE A 218 22.98 3.41 -9.42
N GLY A 219 22.99 4.56 -10.10
CA GLY A 219 22.06 5.65 -9.86
C GLY A 219 20.60 5.25 -10.07
N GLN A 220 20.29 4.61 -11.19
CA GLN A 220 18.94 4.14 -11.52
C GLN A 220 18.45 3.05 -10.56
N THR A 221 19.30 2.06 -10.22
CA THR A 221 18.94 1.00 -9.28
C THR A 221 18.67 1.55 -7.88
N MET A 222 19.50 2.48 -7.39
CA MET A 222 19.25 3.13 -6.10
C MET A 222 17.97 3.96 -6.13
N ALA A 223 17.75 4.75 -7.18
CA ALA A 223 16.54 5.55 -7.32
C ALA A 223 15.26 4.68 -7.35
N CYS A 224 15.30 3.55 -8.06
CA CYS A 224 14.23 2.54 -8.07
C CYS A 224 13.95 2.00 -6.66
N TYR A 225 15.00 1.57 -5.95
CA TYR A 225 14.86 1.04 -4.59
C TYR A 225 14.24 2.06 -3.64
N TYR A 226 14.75 3.29 -3.64
CA TYR A 226 14.20 4.39 -2.84
C TYR A 226 12.73 4.65 -3.17
N SER A 227 12.37 4.67 -4.45
CA SER A 227 11.01 4.96 -4.89
C SER A 227 10.04 3.88 -4.41
N THR A 228 10.38 2.61 -4.62
CA THR A 228 9.57 1.46 -4.20
C THR A 228 9.28 1.48 -2.70
N VAL A 229 10.29 1.81 -1.88
CA VAL A 229 10.12 1.88 -0.42
C VAL A 229 9.28 3.08 -0.02
N ILE A 230 9.53 4.29 -0.56
CA ILE A 230 8.74 5.48 -0.19
C ILE A 230 7.27 5.29 -0.58
N TYR A 231 7.02 4.70 -1.75
CA TYR A 231 5.68 4.43 -2.23
C TYR A 231 4.90 3.52 -1.26
N SER A 232 5.46 2.37 -0.86
CA SER A 232 4.81 1.45 0.08
C SER A 232 4.63 2.05 1.48
N LEU A 233 5.57 2.89 1.92
CA LEU A 233 5.52 3.54 3.23
C LEU A 233 4.36 4.51 3.37
N VAL A 234 4.13 5.37 2.37
CA VAL A 234 3.01 6.32 2.40
C VAL A 234 1.66 5.59 2.45
N ASP A 235 1.54 4.50 1.69
CA ASP A 235 0.28 3.72 1.60
C ASP A 235 -0.04 3.01 2.91
N THR A 236 0.96 2.35 3.48
CA THR A 236 0.84 1.63 4.75
C THR A 236 0.65 2.58 5.94
N PHE A 237 1.18 3.81 5.85
CA PHE A 237 0.90 4.86 6.83
C PHE A 237 -0.57 5.28 6.81
N LEU A 238 -1.11 5.58 5.62
CA LEU A 238 -2.54 5.89 5.46
C LEU A 238 -3.42 4.73 5.96
N ALA A 239 -3.10 3.49 5.58
CA ALA A 239 -3.82 2.31 6.04
C ALA A 239 -3.85 2.21 7.58
N THR A 240 -2.74 2.52 8.25
CA THR A 240 -2.66 2.49 9.72
C THR A 240 -3.53 3.55 10.38
N LEU A 241 -3.53 4.79 9.87
CA LEU A 241 -4.40 5.85 10.39
C LEU A 241 -5.87 5.46 10.29
N VAL A 242 -6.28 4.94 9.12
CA VAL A 242 -7.68 4.54 8.87
C VAL A 242 -8.06 3.34 9.74
N LEU A 243 -7.19 2.33 9.87
CA LEU A 243 -7.45 1.16 10.71
C LEU A 243 -7.52 1.52 12.21
N HIS A 244 -6.76 2.53 12.66
CA HIS A 244 -6.92 3.06 14.03
C HIS A 244 -8.31 3.64 14.24
N VAL A 245 -8.81 4.46 13.31
CA VAL A 245 -10.18 4.99 13.38
C VAL A 245 -11.20 3.85 13.41
N CYS A 246 -11.05 2.83 12.56
CA CYS A 246 -11.91 1.65 12.57
C CYS A 246 -11.90 0.93 13.93
N GLY A 247 -10.73 0.82 14.57
CA GLY A 247 -10.60 0.26 15.92
C GLY A 247 -11.32 1.10 16.99
N GLN A 248 -11.22 2.43 16.90
CA GLN A 248 -11.93 3.35 17.80
C GLN A 248 -13.45 3.29 17.61
N LEU A 249 -13.92 3.22 16.36
CA LEU A 249 -15.34 3.03 16.05
C LEU A 249 -15.87 1.71 16.61
N ALA A 250 -15.09 0.62 16.50
CA ALA A 250 -15.46 -0.66 17.06
C ALA A 250 -15.57 -0.63 18.60
N ASN A 251 -14.70 0.10 19.30
CA ASN A 251 -14.81 0.33 20.75
C ASN A 251 -16.07 1.11 21.10
N LEU A 252 -16.30 2.21 20.40
CA LEU A 252 -17.46 3.07 20.60
C LEU A 252 -18.78 2.32 20.34
N LYS A 253 -18.79 1.44 19.33
CA LYS A 253 -19.89 0.52 19.01
C LYS A 253 -20.19 -0.41 20.19
N GLN A 254 -19.16 -1.02 20.78
CA GLN A 254 -19.35 -1.91 21.93
C GLN A 254 -19.84 -1.15 23.17
N GLU A 255 -19.35 0.06 23.39
CA GLU A 255 -19.83 0.92 24.47
C GLU A 255 -21.33 1.24 24.31
N LEU A 256 -21.79 1.45 23.07
CA LEU A 256 -23.18 1.70 22.73
C LEU A 256 -24.08 0.45 22.87
N ILE A 257 -23.60 -0.74 22.51
CA ILE A 257 -24.35 -1.99 22.69
C ILE A 257 -24.53 -2.30 24.19
N ASN A 258 -23.44 -2.13 24.97
CA ASN A 258 -23.44 -2.35 26.41
C ASN A 258 -24.00 -1.16 27.19
N PHE A 259 -24.63 -0.20 26.50
CA PHE A 259 -25.16 1.00 27.11
C PHE A 259 -26.29 0.68 28.08
N GLN A 260 -26.04 0.97 29.35
CA GLN A 260 -27.01 0.87 30.44
C GLN A 260 -26.84 2.09 31.34
N SER A 261 -27.96 2.65 31.80
CA SER A 261 -28.00 3.80 32.70
C SER A 261 -29.10 3.60 33.72
N GLU A 262 -28.79 3.83 34.99
CA GLU A 262 -29.77 3.74 36.10
C GLU A 262 -30.46 5.08 36.34
N THR A 263 -29.82 6.19 35.94
CA THR A 263 -30.34 7.55 36.09
C THR A 263 -30.27 8.33 34.78
N THR A 264 -31.17 9.29 34.59
CA THR A 264 -31.16 10.17 33.41
C THR A 264 -29.90 11.05 33.34
N GLU A 265 -29.29 11.40 34.48
CA GLU A 265 -28.02 12.15 34.46
C GLU A 265 -26.87 11.27 33.95
N GLU A 266 -26.79 10.02 34.42
CA GLU A 266 -25.82 9.04 33.91
C GLU A 266 -26.03 8.77 32.41
N PHE A 267 -27.29 8.64 31.97
CA PHE A 267 -27.63 8.52 30.55
C PHE A 267 -27.06 9.67 29.74
N ARG A 268 -27.33 10.92 30.16
CA ARG A 268 -26.89 12.13 29.44
C ARG A 268 -25.36 12.24 29.40
N GLN A 269 -24.68 11.88 30.48
CA GLN A 269 -23.23 11.90 30.54
C GLN A 269 -22.60 10.84 29.62
N LYS A 270 -23.06 9.59 29.68
CA LYS A 270 -22.56 8.51 28.81
C LYS A 270 -22.84 8.81 27.35
N LEU A 271 -24.06 9.20 27.02
CA LEU A 271 -24.42 9.55 25.65
C LEU A 271 -23.63 10.75 25.13
N GLY A 272 -23.45 11.77 25.97
CA GLY A 272 -22.63 12.93 25.65
C GLY A 272 -21.18 12.58 25.36
N ARG A 273 -20.60 11.59 26.08
CA ARG A 273 -19.26 11.06 25.78
C ARG A 273 -19.23 10.34 24.44
N ILE A 274 -20.21 9.49 24.16
CA ILE A 274 -20.32 8.75 22.89
C ILE A 274 -20.41 9.71 21.71
N VAL A 275 -21.29 10.71 21.78
CA VAL A 275 -21.47 11.71 20.72
C VAL A 275 -20.20 12.52 20.51
N LYS A 276 -19.54 12.97 21.59
CA LYS A 276 -18.25 13.69 21.49
C LYS A 276 -17.17 12.83 20.85
N LYS A 277 -17.07 11.55 21.22
CA LYS A 277 -16.07 10.63 20.62
C LYS A 277 -16.39 10.37 19.16
N GLN A 278 -17.66 10.20 18.79
CA GLN A 278 -18.07 10.05 17.39
C GLN A 278 -17.72 11.29 16.56
N ASP A 279 -17.99 12.48 17.07
CA ASP A 279 -17.66 13.75 16.41
C ASP A 279 -16.15 13.91 16.21
N TYR A 280 -15.37 13.64 17.26
CA TYR A 280 -13.91 13.59 17.20
C TYR A 280 -13.39 12.61 16.13
N LEU A 281 -13.93 11.40 16.02
CA LEU A 281 -13.52 10.43 15.00
C LEU A 281 -13.89 10.87 13.58
N ASN A 282 -14.98 11.62 13.43
CA ASN A 282 -15.34 12.23 12.16
C ASN A 282 -14.31 13.29 11.76
N ASP A 283 -13.94 14.19 12.67
CA ASP A 283 -12.93 15.22 12.42
C ASP A 283 -11.55 14.61 12.12
N PHE A 284 -11.17 13.56 12.83
CA PHE A 284 -9.94 12.79 12.57
C PHE A 284 -9.95 12.24 11.13
N THR A 285 -11.07 11.64 10.72
CA THR A 285 -11.22 11.07 9.38
C THR A 285 -11.26 12.14 8.29
N GLU A 286 -11.97 13.24 8.52
CA GLU A 286 -12.01 14.37 7.59
C GLU A 286 -10.61 14.97 7.40
N THR A 287 -9.81 14.98 8.46
CA THR A 287 -8.41 15.42 8.39
C THR A 287 -7.55 14.47 7.56
N ILE A 288 -7.72 13.14 7.72
CA ILE A 288 -7.08 12.14 6.85
C ILE A 288 -7.50 12.39 5.39
N GLU A 289 -8.81 12.51 5.13
CA GLU A 289 -9.33 12.72 3.79
C GLU A 289 -8.72 13.98 3.18
N LYS A 290 -8.75 15.12 3.87
CA LYS A 290 -8.14 16.38 3.39
C LYS A 290 -6.65 16.23 3.02
N CYS A 291 -5.87 15.47 3.79
CA CYS A 291 -4.45 15.27 3.52
C CYS A 291 -4.20 14.41 2.27
N PHE A 292 -5.02 13.37 2.05
CA PHE A 292 -4.74 12.33 1.07
C PHE A 292 -5.69 12.31 -0.14
N ASN A 293 -6.77 13.10 -0.16
CA ASN A 293 -7.80 13.06 -1.20
C ASN A 293 -7.24 13.24 -2.62
N MET A 294 -6.44 14.30 -2.83
CA MET A 294 -5.83 14.55 -4.14
C MET A 294 -4.79 13.49 -4.51
N MET A 295 -4.01 13.02 -3.52
CA MET A 295 -3.04 11.94 -3.73
C MET A 295 -3.71 10.65 -4.17
N LEU A 296 -4.83 10.30 -3.54
CA LEU A 296 -5.61 9.11 -3.87
C LEU A 296 -6.25 9.19 -5.28
N LEU A 297 -6.63 10.39 -5.73
CA LEU A 297 -7.07 10.60 -7.11
C LEU A 297 -5.96 10.32 -8.11
N ILE A 298 -4.79 10.93 -7.91
CA ILE A 298 -3.62 10.75 -8.77
C ILE A 298 -3.20 9.28 -8.79
N GLN A 299 -3.21 8.64 -7.63
CA GLN A 299 -2.93 7.23 -7.48
C GLN A 299 -3.89 6.35 -8.29
N MET A 300 -5.20 6.60 -8.20
CA MET A 300 -6.20 5.83 -8.93
C MET A 300 -6.02 5.98 -10.45
N LEU A 301 -5.89 7.21 -10.93
CA LEU A 301 -5.65 7.50 -12.35
C LEU A 301 -4.33 6.87 -12.83
N GLY A 302 -3.29 6.98 -12.01
CA GLY A 302 -1.98 6.39 -12.25
C GLY A 302 -2.03 4.87 -12.38
N CYS A 303 -2.70 4.18 -11.45
CA CYS A 303 -2.93 2.74 -11.55
C CYS A 303 -3.69 2.37 -12.83
N THR A 304 -4.70 3.13 -13.23
CA THR A 304 -5.42 2.87 -14.49
C THR A 304 -4.49 2.98 -15.69
N ILE A 305 -3.68 4.04 -15.77
CA ILE A 305 -2.71 4.22 -16.85
C ILE A 305 -1.68 3.09 -16.87
N ILE A 306 -1.11 2.74 -15.71
CA ILE A 306 -0.14 1.65 -15.59
C ILE A 306 -0.76 0.33 -16.06
N LEU A 307 -1.96 -0.02 -15.59
CA LEU A 307 -2.64 -1.24 -16.02
C LEU A 307 -2.88 -1.28 -17.53
N CYS A 308 -3.21 -0.14 -18.16
CA CYS A 308 -3.36 -0.06 -19.61
C CYS A 308 -2.03 -0.28 -20.35
N LEU A 309 -0.94 0.34 -19.89
CA LEU A 309 0.40 0.20 -20.49
C LEU A 309 0.92 -1.24 -20.36
N GLU A 310 0.80 -1.84 -19.17
CA GLU A 310 1.20 -3.22 -18.92
C GLU A 310 0.36 -4.24 -19.70
N SER A 311 -0.94 -3.94 -19.89
CA SER A 311 -1.81 -4.75 -20.74
C SER A 311 -1.32 -4.78 -22.18
N PHE A 312 -0.87 -3.64 -22.71
CA PHE A 312 -0.30 -3.56 -24.05
C PHE A 312 1.05 -4.28 -24.14
N GLY A 313 1.96 -4.06 -23.18
CA GLY A 313 3.24 -4.76 -23.13
C GLY A 313 3.09 -6.29 -23.03
N THR A 314 2.09 -6.76 -22.28
CA THR A 314 1.73 -8.20 -22.23
C THR A 314 1.35 -8.73 -23.62
N LEU A 315 0.58 -7.96 -24.41
CA LEU A 315 0.20 -8.34 -25.76
C LEU A 315 1.39 -8.35 -26.73
N GLU A 316 2.38 -7.48 -26.57
CA GLU A 316 3.60 -7.51 -27.37
C GLU A 316 4.42 -8.76 -27.10
N VAL A 317 4.65 -9.08 -25.83
CA VAL A 317 5.37 -10.29 -25.43
C VAL A 317 4.65 -11.55 -25.94
N LEU A 318 3.31 -11.58 -25.90
CA LEU A 318 2.52 -12.71 -26.39
C LEU A 318 2.54 -12.88 -27.91
N SER A 319 2.58 -11.77 -28.67
CA SER A 319 2.63 -11.78 -30.14
C SER A 319 4.05 -11.98 -30.70
N GLY A 320 5.09 -11.70 -29.90
CA GLY A 320 6.49 -11.80 -30.31
C GLY A 320 7.03 -13.23 -30.45
N GLU A 321 8.28 -13.32 -30.91
CA GLU A 321 9.00 -14.60 -30.95
C GLU A 321 9.30 -15.10 -29.53
N LYS A 322 9.04 -16.40 -29.30
CA LYS A 322 9.18 -17.01 -27.98
C LYS A 322 10.63 -17.38 -27.72
N ASP A 323 11.34 -16.42 -27.14
CA ASP A 323 12.73 -16.60 -26.73
C ASP A 323 12.87 -17.33 -25.38
N LYS A 324 14.11 -17.69 -25.03
CA LYS A 324 14.46 -18.39 -23.78
C LYS A 324 13.95 -17.66 -22.51
N TYR A 325 13.79 -16.34 -22.58
CA TYR A 325 13.37 -15.50 -21.45
C TYR A 325 11.86 -15.20 -21.42
N PHE A 326 11.09 -15.65 -22.41
CA PHE A 326 9.65 -15.38 -22.55
C PHE A 326 8.85 -15.67 -21.28
N LEU A 327 9.05 -16.84 -20.65
CA LEU A 327 8.32 -17.21 -19.43
C LEU A 327 8.72 -16.36 -18.21
N LEU A 328 9.97 -15.89 -18.16
CA LEU A 328 10.47 -15.05 -17.08
C LEU A 328 9.88 -13.64 -17.19
N GLU A 329 9.88 -13.09 -18.41
CA GLU A 329 9.33 -11.76 -18.71
C GLU A 329 7.82 -11.71 -18.46
N LEU A 330 7.06 -12.67 -18.99
CA LEU A 330 5.62 -12.78 -18.73
C LEU A 330 5.32 -12.96 -17.23
N GLY A 331 6.15 -13.73 -16.51
CA GLY A 331 6.04 -13.90 -15.07
C GLY A 331 6.29 -12.61 -14.29
N CYS A 332 7.26 -11.79 -14.71
CA CYS A 332 7.57 -10.51 -14.07
C CYS A 332 6.46 -9.48 -14.31
N ILE A 333 5.95 -9.38 -15.54
CA ILE A 333 4.80 -8.51 -15.89
C ILE A 333 3.57 -8.92 -15.07
N ALA A 334 3.23 -10.20 -15.05
CA ALA A 334 2.09 -10.69 -14.27
C ALA A 334 2.24 -10.40 -12.76
N PHE A 335 3.46 -10.51 -12.23
CA PHE A 335 3.75 -10.19 -10.83
C PHE A 335 3.62 -8.68 -10.54
N TYR A 336 4.07 -7.82 -11.46
CA TYR A 336 3.91 -6.37 -11.36
C TYR A 336 2.45 -5.93 -11.47
N VAL A 337 1.68 -6.45 -12.44
CA VAL A 337 0.24 -6.18 -12.56
C VAL A 337 -0.50 -6.60 -11.28
N SER A 338 -0.18 -7.78 -10.74
CA SER A 338 -0.76 -8.26 -9.48
C SER A 338 -0.47 -7.33 -8.31
N TYR A 339 0.70 -6.70 -8.29
CA TYR A 339 1.08 -5.72 -7.29
C TYR A 339 0.32 -4.41 -7.41
N VAL A 340 0.20 -3.86 -8.62
CA VAL A 340 -0.60 -2.65 -8.87
C VAL A 340 -2.05 -2.86 -8.45
N LEU A 341 -2.62 -4.03 -8.75
CA LEU A 341 -3.96 -4.41 -8.29
C LEU A 341 -4.05 -4.55 -6.77
N LEU A 342 -3.04 -5.15 -6.12
CA LEU A 342 -3.00 -5.27 -4.67
C LEU A 342 -2.95 -3.91 -3.97
N GLN A 343 -2.21 -2.95 -4.52
CA GLN A 343 -2.16 -1.58 -4.01
C GLN A 343 -3.52 -0.88 -4.12
N LEU A 344 -4.18 -0.99 -5.26
CA LEU A 344 -5.54 -0.45 -5.43
C LEU A 344 -6.52 -1.12 -4.46
N TYR A 345 -6.42 -2.45 -4.33
CA TYR A 345 -7.23 -3.22 -3.39
C TYR A 345 -7.01 -2.77 -1.95
N LEU A 346 -5.77 -2.44 -1.54
CA LEU A 346 -5.49 -1.95 -0.19
C LEU A 346 -6.33 -0.71 0.15
N TYR A 347 -6.42 0.28 -0.75
CA TYR A 347 -7.24 1.47 -0.52
C TYR A 347 -8.73 1.15 -0.48
N CYS A 348 -9.20 0.29 -1.39
CA CYS A 348 -10.59 -0.16 -1.41
C CYS A 348 -10.96 -0.95 -0.15
N TYR A 349 -10.03 -1.75 0.37
CA TYR A 349 -10.19 -2.53 1.59
C TYR A 349 -10.31 -1.63 2.82
N ILE A 350 -9.37 -0.69 3.02
CA ILE A 350 -9.43 0.22 4.18
C ILE A 350 -10.62 1.18 4.08
N GLY A 351 -10.96 1.63 2.86
CA GLY A 351 -12.14 2.47 2.61
C GLY A 351 -13.44 1.74 2.90
N GLN A 352 -13.58 0.48 2.46
CA GLN A 352 -14.73 -0.35 2.78
C GLN A 352 -14.83 -0.65 4.28
N ARG A 353 -13.70 -0.93 4.94
CA ARG A 353 -13.66 -1.19 6.39
C ARG A 353 -14.14 0.02 7.18
N LEU A 354 -13.68 1.22 6.82
CA LEU A 354 -14.09 2.48 7.42
C LEU A 354 -15.59 2.74 7.20
N LEU A 355 -16.07 2.51 5.97
CA LEU A 355 -17.48 2.63 5.63
C LEU A 355 -18.32 1.71 6.53
N SER A 356 -17.98 0.42 6.61
CA SER A 356 -18.69 -0.59 7.41
C SER A 356 -18.75 -0.22 8.89
N GLU A 357 -17.61 0.05 9.52
CA GLU A 357 -17.57 0.37 10.96
C GLU A 357 -18.33 1.67 11.28
N SER A 358 -18.35 2.64 10.36
CA SER A 358 -19.10 3.88 10.54
C SER A 358 -20.62 3.69 10.42
N THR A 359 -21.09 2.81 9.52
CA THR A 359 -22.51 2.50 9.35
C THR A 359 -23.06 1.60 10.45
N GLU A 360 -22.26 0.63 10.91
CA GLU A 360 -22.64 -0.31 11.98
C GLU A 360 -22.89 0.38 13.33
N MET A 361 -22.45 1.63 13.49
CA MET A 361 -22.80 2.46 14.65
C MET A 361 -24.32 2.66 14.79
N ALA A 362 -25.04 2.76 13.67
CA ALA A 362 -26.50 2.85 13.69
C ALA A 362 -27.15 1.54 14.16
N ASP A 363 -26.59 0.40 13.76
CA ASP A 363 -27.08 -0.92 14.15
C ASP A 363 -26.82 -1.18 15.63
N ALA A 364 -25.64 -0.81 16.14
CA ALA A 364 -25.34 -0.87 17.57
C ALA A 364 -26.26 0.01 18.43
N ALA A 365 -26.63 1.20 17.94
CA ALA A 365 -27.63 2.04 18.60
C ALA A 365 -29.00 1.34 18.66
N TYR A 366 -29.31 0.49 17.69
CA TYR A 366 -30.56 -0.26 17.63
C TYR A 366 -30.53 -1.52 18.51
N GLU A 367 -29.36 -2.17 18.63
CA GLU A 367 -29.14 -3.33 19.48
C GLU A 367 -29.04 -3.00 20.98
N CYS A 368 -28.78 -1.74 21.33
CA CYS A 368 -28.83 -1.33 22.72
C CYS A 368 -30.24 -1.60 23.31
N LYS A 369 -30.35 -1.72 24.64
CA LYS A 369 -31.63 -1.98 25.33
C LYS A 369 -32.55 -0.74 25.35
N TRP A 370 -32.78 -0.12 24.20
CA TRP A 370 -33.49 1.15 24.04
C TRP A 370 -34.93 1.11 24.55
N TYR A 371 -35.56 -0.07 24.56
CA TYR A 371 -36.90 -0.29 25.08
C TYR A 371 -37.01 -0.12 26.60
N ASN A 372 -35.88 -0.10 27.32
CA ASN A 372 -35.82 0.21 28.75
C ASN A 372 -35.61 1.70 29.02
N LEU A 373 -35.44 2.53 27.99
CA LEU A 373 -35.19 3.97 28.12
C LEU A 373 -36.50 4.77 28.13
N SER A 374 -36.46 5.95 28.74
CA SER A 374 -37.59 6.87 28.65
C SER A 374 -37.79 7.40 27.22
N PRO A 375 -38.98 7.88 26.85
CA PRO A 375 -39.25 8.39 25.50
C PRO A 375 -38.32 9.53 25.06
N ASN A 376 -37.83 10.35 26.00
CA ASN A 376 -36.89 11.43 25.70
C ASN A 376 -35.48 10.89 25.42
N GLU A 377 -35.05 9.86 26.15
CA GLU A 377 -33.76 9.21 25.98
C GLU A 377 -33.71 8.40 24.67
N ALA A 378 -34.80 7.70 24.34
CA ALA A 378 -34.95 7.00 23.06
C ALA A 378 -34.86 7.96 21.85
N LYS A 379 -35.42 9.17 21.95
CA LYS A 379 -35.28 10.19 20.90
C LYS A 379 -33.83 10.61 20.68
N CYS A 380 -33.01 10.67 21.73
CA CYS A 380 -31.59 10.97 21.59
C CYS A 380 -30.84 9.89 20.82
N LEU A 381 -31.16 8.60 21.02
CA LEU A 381 -30.59 7.50 20.22
C LEU A 381 -30.98 7.59 18.74
N ILE A 382 -32.21 8.02 18.43
CA ILE A 382 -32.63 8.24 17.04
C ILE A 382 -31.75 9.29 16.35
N LEU A 383 -31.33 10.34 17.06
CA LEU A 383 -30.41 11.35 16.51
C LEU A 383 -29.03 10.74 16.19
N ILE A 384 -28.52 9.84 17.04
CA ILE A 384 -27.27 9.12 16.80
C ILE A 384 -27.39 8.21 15.59
N MET A 385 -28.47 7.42 15.50
CA MET A 385 -28.75 6.58 14.33
C MET A 385 -28.79 7.42 13.05
N ARG A 386 -29.46 8.58 13.11
CA ARG A 386 -29.55 9.50 11.96
C ARG A 386 -28.18 10.07 11.58
N ARG A 387 -27.32 10.38 12.55
CA ARG A 387 -25.95 10.86 12.29
C ARG A 387 -25.04 9.77 11.74
N ALA A 388 -25.16 8.55 12.25
CA ALA A 388 -24.40 7.38 11.80
C ALA A 388 -24.74 6.96 10.35
N ARG A 389 -25.92 7.33 9.85
CA ARG A 389 -26.29 7.19 8.43
C ARG A 389 -25.52 8.11 7.48
N SER A 390 -24.72 9.04 7.98
CA SER A 390 -23.74 9.79 7.18
C SER A 390 -22.37 9.13 7.39
N PRO A 391 -22.03 8.09 6.62
CA PRO A 391 -20.87 7.26 6.90
C PRO A 391 -19.58 7.97 6.54
N LEU A 392 -18.51 7.52 7.18
CA LEU A 392 -17.16 7.96 6.91
C LEU A 392 -16.64 7.28 5.65
N ARG A 393 -16.08 8.07 4.73
CA ARG A 393 -15.65 7.60 3.41
C ARG A 393 -14.29 8.19 3.06
N LEU A 394 -13.45 7.35 2.43
CA LEU A 394 -12.28 7.81 1.71
C LEU A 394 -12.67 8.02 0.26
N THR A 395 -12.33 9.19 -0.30
CA THR A 395 -12.67 9.54 -1.67
C THR A 395 -11.43 9.81 -2.52
N ALA A 396 -11.56 9.54 -3.82
CA ALA A 396 -10.58 9.92 -4.82
C ALA A 396 -11.06 11.22 -5.49
N GLY A 397 -10.48 12.35 -5.11
CA GLY A 397 -10.83 13.68 -5.64
C GLY A 397 -12.27 14.11 -5.40
N LYS A 398 -12.99 13.49 -4.45
CA LYS A 398 -14.46 13.55 -4.32
C LYS A 398 -15.26 13.03 -5.54
N PHE A 399 -14.62 12.41 -6.52
CA PHE A 399 -15.28 11.81 -7.69
C PHE A 399 -15.93 10.47 -7.36
N CYS A 400 -15.19 9.60 -6.69
CA CYS A 400 -15.66 8.28 -6.26
C CYS A 400 -15.17 7.97 -4.84
N SER A 401 -15.83 7.02 -4.18
CA SER A 401 -15.43 6.52 -2.86
C SER A 401 -14.73 5.18 -3.00
N PHE A 402 -13.65 4.96 -2.26
CA PHE A 402 -12.95 3.68 -2.23
C PHE A 402 -13.82 2.62 -1.56
N SER A 403 -14.16 1.58 -2.31
CA SER A 403 -15.00 0.47 -1.88
C SER A 403 -14.63 -0.81 -2.63
N HIS A 404 -15.09 -1.97 -2.16
CA HIS A 404 -14.91 -3.23 -2.90
C HIS A 404 -15.63 -3.21 -4.26
N GLU A 405 -16.73 -2.45 -4.38
CA GLU A 405 -17.46 -2.24 -5.63
C GLU A 405 -16.58 -1.52 -6.66
N LEU A 406 -15.95 -0.41 -6.26
CA LEU A 406 -15.03 0.33 -7.13
C LEU A 406 -13.87 -0.55 -7.62
N PHE A 407 -13.27 -1.36 -6.73
CA PHE A 407 -12.21 -2.29 -7.13
C PHE A 407 -12.69 -3.28 -8.21
N THR A 408 -13.87 -3.87 -8.00
CA THR A 408 -14.45 -4.84 -8.93
C THR A 408 -14.74 -4.20 -10.28
N ASP A 409 -15.25 -2.98 -10.29
CA ASP A 409 -15.53 -2.24 -11.51
C ASP A 409 -14.25 -1.92 -12.28
N VAL A 410 -13.19 -1.46 -11.60
CA VAL A 410 -11.89 -1.20 -12.24
C VAL A 410 -11.31 -2.47 -12.86
N VAL A 411 -11.31 -3.59 -12.13
CA VAL A 411 -10.81 -4.88 -12.65
C VAL A 411 -11.64 -5.35 -13.84
N ARG A 412 -12.97 -5.26 -13.76
CA ARG A 412 -13.88 -5.65 -14.85
C ARG A 412 -13.62 -4.81 -16.10
N SER A 413 -13.49 -3.50 -15.95
CA SER A 413 -13.17 -2.60 -17.06
C SER A 413 -11.81 -2.90 -17.66
N ALA A 414 -10.76 -3.09 -16.86
CA ALA A 414 -9.42 -3.43 -17.35
C ALA A 414 -9.42 -4.75 -18.14
N MET A 415 -10.07 -5.80 -17.61
CA MET A 415 -10.21 -7.08 -18.32
C MET A 415 -11.03 -6.95 -19.61
N GLY A 416 -12.07 -6.11 -19.61
CA GLY A 416 -12.86 -5.81 -20.81
C GLY A 416 -12.02 -5.14 -21.90
N TYR A 417 -11.23 -4.12 -21.54
CA TYR A 417 -10.32 -3.45 -22.47
C TYR A 417 -9.23 -4.39 -23.00
N LEU A 418 -8.61 -5.18 -22.12
CA LEU A 418 -7.61 -6.18 -22.52
C LEU A 418 -8.20 -7.19 -23.52
N SER A 419 -9.44 -7.66 -23.29
CA SER A 419 -10.10 -8.60 -24.20
C SER A 419 -10.33 -7.99 -25.58
N VAL A 420 -10.78 -6.73 -25.64
CA VAL A 420 -10.98 -6.00 -26.91
C VAL A 420 -9.64 -5.80 -27.63
N LEU A 421 -8.61 -5.34 -26.92
CA LEU A 421 -7.27 -5.14 -27.48
C LEU A 421 -6.69 -6.44 -28.03
N TYR A 422 -6.85 -7.56 -27.31
CA TYR A 422 -6.42 -8.88 -27.77
C TYR A 422 -7.12 -9.27 -29.08
N THR A 423 -8.44 -9.09 -29.18
CA THR A 423 -9.18 -9.41 -30.39
C THR A 423 -8.72 -8.58 -31.58
N VAL A 424 -8.59 -7.26 -31.42
CA VAL A 424 -8.13 -6.37 -32.51
C VAL A 424 -6.72 -6.76 -32.98
N LYS A 425 -5.80 -7.02 -32.05
CA LYS A 425 -4.43 -7.43 -32.39
C LYS A 425 -4.34 -8.83 -33.01
N SER A 426 -5.33 -9.70 -32.78
CA SER A 426 -5.39 -11.03 -33.39
C SER A 426 -5.99 -11.05 -34.79
N GLU A 427 -6.65 -9.97 -35.20
CA GLU A 427 -7.24 -9.80 -36.54
C GLU A 427 -6.26 -9.18 -37.55
N ASP A 428 -5.24 -8.46 -37.07
CA ASP A 428 -4.08 -7.96 -37.84
C ASP A 428 -2.96 -9.01 -37.93
#